data_AF-A0A966ZAT2-F1
#
_entry.id   AF-A0A966ZAT2-F1
#
_cell.length_a   1.000
_cell.length_b   1.000
_cell.length_c   1.000
_cell.angle_alpha   90.00
_cell.angle_beta   90.00
_cell.angle_gamma   90.00
#
_symmetry.space_group_name_H-M   'P 1'
#
loop_
_entity.id
_entity.type
_entity.pdbx_description
1 polymer ?
#
loop_
_entity_poly.entity_id
_entity_poly.type
_entity_poly.pdbx_seq_one_letter_code
_entity_poly.pdbx_strand_id
1 'polypeptide(L)'
;MKALTIKKTLAVFGALVLGASMFAQQAPPPGAPAAGRGPGGGRGRGGPPVGVLEETGFTKIFDGTMKGWDCDPDFWKAENDIMVGETTATHQPPQNIFCVWKGGQPADFELKMDYRLTGARTGNSGIQYRSAEMPEVAKWVLKGYQADIDAAQQYTGQVYEERGRGFLALRGQI
;
A
#
# COMPACT_ATOMS: atom_id res chain seq x y z
N MET A 1 11.77 -0.88 -14.57
CA MET A 1 10.57 -0.85 -13.71
C MET A 1 9.52 -0.12 -14.51
N LYS A 2 8.33 -0.71 -14.67
CA LYS A 2 7.24 -0.13 -15.47
C LYS A 2 6.19 0.51 -14.57
N ALA A 3 5.27 1.25 -15.19
CA ALA A 3 4.52 2.27 -14.50
C ALA A 3 3.32 1.75 -13.70
N LEU A 4 2.85 2.59 -12.78
CA LEU A 4 1.58 2.43 -12.06
C LEU A 4 0.41 2.75 -13.01
N THR A 5 -0.54 1.82 -13.18
CA THR A 5 -1.63 1.97 -14.16
C THR A 5 -3.01 1.48 -13.67
N ILE A 6 -4.09 2.11 -14.13
CA ILE A 6 -5.49 1.92 -13.66
C ILE A 6 -6.50 1.74 -14.82
N LYS A 7 -7.49 0.84 -14.66
CA LYS A 7 -8.78 0.81 -15.39
C LYS A 7 -9.90 1.49 -14.56
N LYS A 8 -10.91 2.13 -15.16
CA LYS A 8 -11.95 2.91 -14.43
C LYS A 8 -13.40 2.50 -14.73
N THR A 9 -14.19 2.29 -13.67
CA THR A 9 -15.67 2.41 -13.63
C THR A 9 -16.09 3.15 -12.33
N LEU A 10 -17.31 3.71 -12.25
CA LEU A 10 -17.65 4.85 -11.37
C LEU A 10 -18.86 4.60 -10.44
N ALA A 11 -18.74 4.81 -9.10
CA ALA A 11 -19.80 4.97 -8.08
C ALA A 11 -19.31 5.15 -6.59
N VAL A 12 -18.94 6.38 -6.22
CA VAL A 12 -19.44 7.22 -5.08
C VAL A 12 -19.77 6.67 -3.64
N PHE A 13 -19.13 7.33 -2.63
CA PHE A 13 -19.45 7.63 -1.18
C PHE A 13 -19.50 6.62 0.00
N GLY A 14 -18.95 7.08 1.16
CA GLY A 14 -19.32 6.69 2.54
C GLY A 14 -18.15 6.66 3.56
N ALA A 15 -18.19 7.40 4.69
CA ALA A 15 -17.09 7.47 5.67
C ALA A 15 -17.53 7.75 7.14
N LEU A 16 -16.78 7.22 8.14
CA LEU A 16 -16.56 7.81 9.50
C LEU A 16 -15.48 7.05 10.35
N VAL A 17 -14.58 7.78 11.05
CA VAL A 17 -14.15 7.74 12.50
C VAL A 17 -13.97 6.37 13.22
N LEU A 18 -13.08 6.05 14.20
CA LEU A 18 -12.10 6.71 15.11
C LEU A 18 -10.99 5.68 15.51
N GLY A 19 -9.89 6.09 16.20
CA GLY A 19 -9.33 5.32 17.34
C GLY A 19 -7.84 4.89 17.33
N ALA A 20 -7.04 5.49 18.24
CA ALA A 20 -5.75 5.04 18.82
C ALA A 20 -4.54 4.63 17.92
N SER A 21 -3.39 5.28 18.13
CA SER A 21 -2.13 5.02 17.40
C SER A 21 -1.07 4.33 18.26
N MET A 22 -0.51 3.23 17.75
CA MET A 22 0.82 2.68 18.07
C MET A 22 1.42 2.28 16.72
N PHE A 23 2.66 2.67 16.39
CA PHE A 23 3.21 2.47 15.04
C PHE A 23 3.82 1.08 14.81
N ALA A 24 2.94 0.09 14.94
CA ALA A 24 3.05 -1.25 14.40
C ALA A 24 1.65 -1.70 14.00
N GLN A 25 1.52 -2.57 13.00
CA GLN A 25 0.23 -3.19 12.69
C GLN A 25 -0.31 -3.89 13.95
N GLN A 26 -1.63 -3.84 14.16
CA GLN A 26 -2.27 -4.55 15.26
C GLN A 26 -1.91 -6.05 15.22
N ALA A 27 -1.90 -6.74 16.36
CA ALA A 27 -1.75 -8.19 16.31
C ALA A 27 -2.94 -8.81 15.54
N PRO A 28 -2.72 -9.80 14.65
CA PRO A 28 -3.82 -10.48 13.96
C PRO A 28 -4.78 -11.11 14.99
N PRO A 29 -6.10 -11.13 14.73
CA PRO A 29 -7.09 -11.56 15.70
C PRO A 29 -6.90 -13.04 16.07
N PRO A 30 -7.23 -13.45 17.32
CA PRO A 30 -7.14 -14.84 17.74
C PRO A 30 -7.94 -15.77 16.83
N GLY A 31 -7.32 -16.83 16.33
CA GLY A 31 -7.95 -17.77 15.41
C GLY A 31 -7.93 -17.37 13.93
N ALA A 32 -7.35 -16.22 13.57
CA ALA A 32 -6.93 -16.01 12.18
C ALA A 32 -5.99 -17.17 11.78
N PRO A 33 -6.14 -17.78 10.58
CA PRO A 33 -5.20 -18.78 10.12
C PRO A 33 -3.79 -18.18 10.11
N ALA A 34 -2.75 -18.96 10.41
CA ALA A 34 -1.40 -18.42 10.28
C ALA A 34 -1.19 -17.98 8.82
N ALA A 35 -0.86 -16.70 8.59
CA ALA A 35 -0.59 -16.18 7.25
C ALA A 35 0.41 -17.11 6.57
N GLY A 36 -0.04 -17.76 5.49
CA GLY A 36 0.42 -19.10 5.16
C GLY A 36 1.94 -19.18 5.03
N ARG A 37 2.60 -19.86 5.99
CA ARG A 37 3.99 -20.28 5.81
C ARG A 37 4.04 -21.34 4.73
N GLY A 38 4.14 -20.89 3.47
CA GLY A 38 4.67 -21.72 2.40
C GLY A 38 5.98 -22.36 2.87
N PRO A 39 6.19 -23.66 2.63
CA PRO A 39 7.32 -24.38 3.22
C PRO A 39 8.65 -23.89 2.61
N GLY A 40 9.31 -22.96 3.29
CA GLY A 40 10.56 -22.39 2.79
C GLY A 40 11.06 -21.19 3.58
N GLY A 41 11.74 -21.45 4.70
CA GLY A 41 12.73 -20.50 5.21
C GLY A 41 13.92 -20.45 4.25
N GLY A 42 13.82 -19.67 3.18
CA GLY A 42 14.82 -19.61 2.12
C GLY A 42 14.79 -18.27 1.38
N ARG A 43 15.95 -17.87 0.85
CA ARG A 43 16.04 -16.78 -0.14
C ARG A 43 14.96 -17.01 -1.20
N GLY A 44 14.14 -16.00 -1.48
CA GLY A 44 12.95 -16.14 -2.31
C GLY A 44 13.26 -16.93 -3.57
N ARG A 45 12.80 -18.19 -3.62
CA ARG A 45 12.84 -18.97 -4.86
C ARG A 45 11.94 -18.22 -5.81
N GLY A 46 12.54 -17.65 -6.85
CA GLY A 46 11.79 -17.01 -7.91
C GLY A 46 10.71 -17.98 -8.37
N GLY A 47 9.45 -17.57 -8.25
CA GLY A 47 8.42 -18.12 -9.11
C GLY A 47 8.80 -17.87 -10.58
N PRO A 48 8.04 -18.40 -11.54
CA PRO A 48 8.18 -17.95 -12.92
C PRO A 48 8.19 -16.41 -12.91
N PRO A 49 9.12 -15.76 -13.64
CA PRO A 49 9.20 -14.31 -13.64
C PRO A 49 7.81 -13.76 -13.93
N VAL A 50 7.35 -12.84 -13.08
CA VAL A 50 6.05 -12.19 -13.28
C VAL A 50 6.07 -11.67 -14.71
N GLY A 51 5.14 -12.19 -15.53
CA GLY A 51 5.12 -11.88 -16.95
C GLY A 51 5.05 -10.37 -17.15
N VAL A 52 5.56 -9.88 -18.28
CA VAL A 52 5.47 -8.45 -18.63
C VAL A 52 4.03 -8.01 -18.38
N LEU A 53 3.86 -7.03 -17.49
CA LEU A 53 2.53 -6.54 -17.13
C LEU A 53 1.83 -6.09 -18.42
N GLU A 54 0.71 -6.75 -18.70
CA GLU A 54 -0.14 -6.45 -19.85
C GLU A 54 -0.79 -5.08 -19.59
N GLU A 55 -0.43 -4.07 -20.39
CA GLU A 55 -0.78 -2.66 -20.17
C GLU A 55 -1.99 -2.19 -21.02
N THR A 56 -2.58 -3.05 -21.86
CA THR A 56 -3.68 -2.67 -22.76
C THR A 56 -4.94 -2.31 -21.98
N GLY A 57 -5.50 -1.13 -22.31
CA GLY A 57 -6.68 -0.59 -21.64
C GLY A 57 -6.40 0.02 -20.26
N PHE A 58 -5.14 0.05 -19.79
CA PHE A 58 -4.79 0.77 -18.57
C PHE A 58 -4.33 2.20 -18.84
N THR A 59 -4.64 3.09 -17.91
CA THR A 59 -4.14 4.48 -17.90
C THR A 59 -2.96 4.59 -16.93
N LYS A 60 -1.80 5.06 -17.39
CA LYS A 60 -0.64 5.37 -16.54
C LYS A 60 -0.96 6.55 -15.62
N ILE A 61 -0.79 6.39 -14.30
CA ILE A 61 -1.14 7.40 -13.28
C ILE A 61 0.06 8.02 -12.55
N PHE A 62 1.26 7.47 -12.73
CA PHE A 62 2.52 8.09 -12.33
C PHE A 62 3.35 8.33 -13.59
N ASP A 63 3.63 9.60 -13.92
CA ASP A 63 4.25 10.01 -15.18
C ASP A 63 5.79 10.03 -15.15
N GLY A 64 6.39 9.75 -13.99
CA GLY A 64 7.82 9.95 -13.71
C GLY A 64 8.06 11.17 -12.80
N THR A 65 7.02 11.94 -12.48
CA THR A 65 7.06 13.09 -11.57
C THR A 65 6.01 12.98 -10.46
N MET A 66 6.13 13.79 -9.41
CA MET A 66 5.12 13.89 -8.35
C MET A 66 3.88 14.70 -8.77
N LYS A 67 3.71 15.03 -10.07
CA LYS A 67 2.57 15.79 -10.56
C LYS A 67 1.27 14.99 -10.40
N GLY A 68 0.27 15.61 -9.76
CA GLY A 68 -1.00 14.94 -9.47
C GLY A 68 -0.93 13.98 -8.27
N TRP A 69 0.13 14.07 -7.47
CA TRP A 69 0.30 13.36 -6.21
C TRP A 69 0.48 14.37 -5.07
N ASP A 70 -0.25 14.19 -3.96
CA ASP A 70 -0.11 14.98 -2.74
C ASP A 70 0.56 14.11 -1.67
N CYS A 71 1.84 14.39 -1.42
CA CYS A 71 2.73 13.57 -0.62
C CYS A 71 3.69 14.48 0.16
N ASP A 72 4.23 13.97 1.27
CA ASP A 72 5.19 14.73 2.06
C ASP A 72 6.56 14.81 1.36
N PRO A 73 7.03 16.00 0.93
CA PRO A 73 8.30 16.12 0.22
C PRO A 73 9.52 15.75 1.07
N ASP A 74 9.40 15.71 2.40
CA ASP A 74 10.48 15.27 3.29
C ASP A 74 10.71 13.75 3.23
N PHE A 75 9.72 12.99 2.74
CA PHE A 75 9.74 11.52 2.67
C PHE A 75 9.54 10.95 1.26
N TRP A 76 8.97 11.72 0.33
CA TRP A 76 8.57 11.27 -1.00
C TRP A 76 9.20 12.09 -2.13
N LYS A 77 9.87 11.39 -3.06
CA LYS A 77 10.45 11.98 -4.27
C LYS A 77 10.17 11.13 -5.51
N ALA A 78 10.25 11.76 -6.68
CA ALA A 78 10.37 11.06 -7.94
C ALA A 78 11.83 11.03 -8.37
N GLU A 79 12.38 9.85 -8.68
CA GLU A 79 13.76 9.67 -9.12
C GLU A 79 13.83 8.54 -10.14
N ASN A 80 14.49 8.76 -11.29
CA ASN A 80 14.67 7.74 -12.34
C ASN A 80 13.35 7.04 -12.79
N ASP A 81 12.29 7.83 -13.03
CA ASP A 81 10.92 7.36 -13.33
C ASP A 81 10.29 6.44 -12.26
N ILE A 82 10.72 6.55 -11.00
CA ILE A 82 10.23 5.77 -9.85
C ILE A 82 9.79 6.72 -8.74
N MET A 83 8.63 6.44 -8.14
CA MET A 83 8.23 7.05 -6.87
C MET A 83 8.98 6.36 -5.72
N VAL A 84 9.74 7.13 -4.96
CA VAL A 84 10.52 6.65 -3.81
C VAL A 84 9.96 7.30 -2.55
N GLY A 85 9.38 6.46 -1.68
CA GLY A 85 9.15 6.80 -0.27
C GLY A 85 10.28 6.23 0.58
N GLU A 86 10.90 7.05 1.42
CA GLU A 86 12.05 6.66 2.25
C GLU A 86 11.84 7.09 3.71
N THR A 87 12.25 6.22 4.65
CA THR A 87 12.45 6.59 6.06
C THR A 87 13.80 6.04 6.52
N THR A 88 14.39 6.66 7.54
CA THR A 88 15.68 6.24 8.10
C THR A 88 15.59 6.11 9.62
N ALA A 89 16.55 5.47 10.27
CA ALA A 89 16.54 5.31 11.73
C ALA A 89 16.52 6.66 12.50
N THR A 90 17.00 7.74 11.87
CA THR A 90 17.04 9.10 12.43
C THR A 90 16.01 10.06 11.82
N HIS A 91 15.27 9.62 10.80
CA HIS A 91 14.23 10.41 10.13
C HIS A 91 13.00 9.51 9.90
N GLN A 92 12.06 9.60 10.83
CA GLN A 92 10.78 8.90 10.81
C GLN A 92 9.65 9.93 10.85
N PRO A 93 8.54 9.70 10.14
CA PRO A 93 7.36 10.55 10.28
C PRO A 93 6.72 10.32 11.66
N PRO A 94 6.05 11.33 12.24
CA PRO A 94 5.38 11.19 13.54
C PRO A 94 4.20 10.21 13.53
N GLN A 95 3.71 9.84 12.32
CA GLN A 95 2.74 8.79 12.09
C GLN A 95 2.88 8.18 10.70
N ASN A 96 2.15 7.08 10.43
CA ASN A 96 1.89 6.62 9.06
C ASN A 96 1.39 7.78 8.18
N ILE A 97 2.13 8.07 7.11
CA ILE A 97 1.81 9.07 6.08
C ILE A 97 1.73 8.41 4.71
N PHE A 98 0.84 8.90 3.86
CA PHE A 98 0.52 8.31 2.57
C PHE A 98 0.70 9.30 1.41
N CYS A 99 1.22 8.81 0.29
CA CYS A 99 1.33 9.57 -0.95
C CYS A 99 0.05 9.41 -1.78
N VAL A 100 -0.77 10.48 -1.87
CA VAL A 100 -2.16 10.39 -2.33
C VAL A 100 -2.27 10.83 -3.79
N TRP A 101 -2.74 9.94 -4.67
CA TRP A 101 -3.07 10.31 -6.05
C TRP A 101 -4.30 11.22 -6.10
N LYS A 102 -4.18 12.38 -6.75
CA LYS A 102 -5.26 13.38 -6.87
C LYS A 102 -5.88 13.41 -8.29
N GLY A 103 -5.52 12.49 -9.18
CA GLY A 103 -6.05 12.38 -10.55
C GLY A 103 -7.46 11.77 -10.68
N GLY A 104 -8.13 11.50 -9.55
CA GLY A 104 -9.54 11.13 -9.49
C GLY A 104 -9.87 10.14 -8.37
N GLN A 105 -11.14 9.77 -8.27
CA GLN A 105 -11.64 8.73 -7.36
C GLN A 105 -12.24 7.58 -8.17
N PRO A 106 -11.46 6.54 -8.52
CA PRO A 106 -11.98 5.37 -9.23
C PRO A 106 -12.81 4.51 -8.27
N ALA A 107 -13.94 3.97 -8.72
CA ALA A 107 -14.75 3.08 -7.89
C ALA A 107 -14.35 1.62 -8.11
N ASP A 108 -14.75 1.03 -9.24
CA ASP A 108 -14.21 -0.26 -9.69
C ASP A 108 -13.00 0.00 -10.59
N PHE A 109 -11.92 -0.71 -10.30
CA PHE A 109 -10.66 -0.57 -11.02
C PHE A 109 -9.85 -1.85 -10.93
N GLU A 110 -8.95 -2.01 -11.91
CA GLU A 110 -7.81 -2.92 -11.85
C GLU A 110 -6.57 -2.04 -11.72
N LEU A 111 -5.72 -2.30 -10.72
CA LEU A 111 -4.46 -1.60 -10.49
C LEU A 111 -3.29 -2.52 -10.80
N LYS A 112 -2.34 -2.06 -11.62
CA LYS A 112 -1.08 -2.77 -11.90
C LYS A 112 0.13 -1.91 -11.52
N MET A 113 1.11 -2.52 -10.86
CA MET A 113 2.36 -1.86 -10.47
C MET A 113 3.50 -2.85 -10.25
N ASP A 114 4.73 -2.40 -10.53
CA ASP A 114 5.93 -2.94 -9.91
C ASP A 114 6.13 -2.26 -8.53
N TYR A 115 6.67 -2.98 -7.55
CA TYR A 115 7.16 -2.38 -6.30
C TYR A 115 8.48 -3.01 -5.86
N ARG A 116 9.24 -2.31 -5.01
CA ARG A 116 10.43 -2.82 -4.33
C ARG A 116 10.47 -2.28 -2.91
N LEU A 117 10.48 -3.17 -1.93
CA LEU A 117 10.60 -2.82 -0.50
C LEU A 117 12.00 -3.16 0.02
N THR A 118 12.57 -2.27 0.82
CA THR A 118 13.84 -2.46 1.55
C THR A 118 13.57 -2.51 3.06
N GLY A 119 14.60 -2.56 3.92
CA GLY A 119 14.42 -2.65 5.38
C GLY A 119 14.48 -4.06 5.98
N ALA A 120 15.29 -4.95 5.39
CA ALA A 120 15.60 -6.30 5.91
C ALA A 120 14.35 -7.15 6.23
N ARG A 121 14.05 -7.40 7.52
CA ARG A 121 12.87 -8.19 7.96
C ARG A 121 11.77 -7.33 8.58
N THR A 122 11.98 -6.02 8.71
CA THR A 122 11.09 -5.10 9.43
C THR A 122 10.47 -4.03 8.52
N GLY A 123 10.91 -3.94 7.26
CA GLY A 123 10.28 -3.09 6.26
C GLY A 123 8.80 -3.44 6.08
N ASN A 124 7.95 -2.43 6.17
CA ASN A 124 6.50 -2.52 6.01
C ASN A 124 6.02 -1.33 5.16
N SER A 125 5.01 -1.57 4.35
CA SER A 125 4.35 -0.59 3.49
C SER A 125 2.98 -1.15 3.09
N GLY A 126 2.23 -0.41 2.27
CA GLY A 126 0.97 -0.88 1.74
C GLY A 126 0.39 0.07 0.70
N ILE A 127 -0.53 -0.44 -0.10
CA ILE A 127 -1.30 0.36 -1.04
C ILE A 127 -2.68 0.58 -0.44
N GLN A 128 -2.96 1.81 0.00
CA GLN A 128 -4.31 2.23 0.37
C GLN A 128 -5.19 2.31 -0.87
N TYR A 129 -6.41 1.78 -0.79
CA TYR A 129 -7.44 1.89 -1.81
C TYR A 129 -8.81 2.13 -1.20
N ARG A 130 -9.72 2.76 -1.96
CA ARG A 130 -11.07 3.15 -1.51
C ARG A 130 -11.05 3.80 -0.11
N SER A 131 -10.03 4.60 0.15
CA SER A 131 -9.70 5.17 1.46
C SER A 131 -10.07 6.64 1.54
N ALA A 132 -10.28 7.15 2.74
CA ALA A 132 -10.56 8.56 3.01
C ALA A 132 -9.36 9.25 3.67
N GLU A 133 -9.12 10.51 3.31
CA GLU A 133 -8.19 11.40 4.03
C GLU A 133 -8.79 11.76 5.40
N MET A 134 -7.94 11.82 6.43
CA MET A 134 -8.29 12.21 7.80
C MET A 134 -7.64 13.55 8.19
N PRO A 135 -8.06 14.68 7.60
CA PRO A 135 -7.49 16.00 7.88
C PRO A 135 -7.63 16.43 9.35
N GLU A 136 -8.56 15.84 10.09
CA GLU A 136 -8.75 16.03 11.53
C GLU A 136 -7.69 15.33 12.40
N VAL A 137 -6.90 14.41 11.82
CA VAL A 137 -5.77 13.75 12.50
C VAL A 137 -4.46 14.44 12.12
N ALA A 138 -4.11 14.45 10.84
CA ALA A 138 -3.00 15.21 10.26
C ALA A 138 -3.06 15.14 8.72
N LYS A 139 -2.29 16.00 8.04
CA LYS A 139 -2.12 15.88 6.58
C LYS A 139 -1.51 14.51 6.23
N TRP A 140 -1.92 13.96 5.09
CA TRP A 140 -1.47 12.66 4.55
C TRP A 140 -1.79 11.43 5.42
N VAL A 141 -2.64 11.55 6.44
CA VAL A 141 -3.18 10.39 7.17
C VAL A 141 -4.44 9.90 6.46
N LEU A 142 -4.53 8.58 6.25
CA LEU A 142 -5.68 7.93 5.64
C LEU A 142 -6.37 6.96 6.63
N LYS A 143 -7.64 6.65 6.34
CA LYS A 143 -8.39 5.51 6.86
C LYS A 143 -8.98 4.71 5.71
N GLY A 144 -8.95 3.38 5.79
CA GLY A 144 -9.58 2.49 4.81
C GLY A 144 -8.72 1.29 4.44
N TYR A 145 -9.11 0.59 3.37
CA TYR A 145 -8.49 -0.67 2.97
C TYR A 145 -7.04 -0.50 2.50
N GLN A 146 -6.18 -1.41 2.97
CA GLN A 146 -4.79 -1.56 2.58
C GLN A 146 -4.57 -2.93 1.95
N ALA A 147 -3.80 -2.97 0.86
CA ALA A 147 -3.10 -4.17 0.41
C ALA A 147 -1.68 -4.10 0.95
N ASP A 148 -1.35 -4.92 1.94
CA ASP A 148 -0.08 -4.83 2.65
C ASP A 148 1.11 -5.27 1.79
N ILE A 149 2.29 -4.75 2.13
CA ILE A 149 3.57 -5.15 1.59
C ILE A 149 4.58 -5.21 2.75
N ASP A 150 5.15 -6.39 3.01
CA ASP A 150 6.08 -6.61 4.11
C ASP A 150 7.37 -7.30 3.63
N ALA A 151 8.51 -6.89 4.15
CA ALA A 151 9.82 -7.41 3.72
C ALA A 151 10.04 -8.87 4.16
N ALA A 152 9.30 -9.34 5.17
CA ALA A 152 9.26 -10.74 5.58
C ALA A 152 8.35 -11.61 4.69
N GLN A 153 7.56 -11.01 3.79
CA GLN A 153 6.58 -11.66 2.92
C GLN A 153 5.54 -12.51 3.68
N GLN A 154 5.28 -12.21 4.95
CA GLN A 154 4.28 -12.89 5.77
C GLN A 154 2.87 -12.37 5.44
N TYR A 155 2.70 -11.06 5.44
CA TYR A 155 1.39 -10.38 5.33
C TYR A 155 1.11 -9.79 3.94
N THR A 156 2.12 -9.69 3.07
CA THR A 156 2.00 -9.11 1.72
C THR A 156 0.77 -9.63 0.96
N GLY A 157 -0.07 -8.71 0.46
CA GLY A 157 -1.30 -9.05 -0.26
C GLY A 157 -2.47 -9.52 0.61
N GLN A 158 -2.40 -9.38 1.95
CA GLN A 158 -3.58 -9.42 2.81
C GLN A 158 -4.41 -8.14 2.67
N VAL A 159 -5.66 -8.19 3.13
CA VAL A 159 -6.51 -7.02 3.32
C VAL A 159 -6.48 -6.60 4.78
N TYR A 160 -5.96 -5.41 5.03
CA TYR A 160 -5.99 -4.72 6.32
C TYR A 160 -6.87 -3.46 6.19
N GLU A 161 -7.46 -2.95 7.27
CA GLU A 161 -8.16 -1.67 7.30
C GLU A 161 -7.46 -0.71 8.26
N GLU A 162 -6.67 0.21 7.70
CA GLU A 162 -5.94 1.22 8.44
C GLU A 162 -6.91 2.15 9.16
N ARG A 163 -6.65 2.37 10.45
CA ARG A 163 -7.52 3.12 11.39
C ARG A 163 -8.99 2.66 11.38
N GLY A 164 -9.19 1.35 11.19
CA GLY A 164 -10.49 0.69 11.24
C GLY A 164 -10.42 -0.66 11.94
N ARG A 165 -10.94 -1.70 11.28
CA ARG A 165 -11.08 -3.07 11.79
C ARG A 165 -9.77 -3.86 11.90
N GLY A 166 -8.65 -3.35 11.38
CA GLY A 166 -7.39 -4.09 11.36
C GLY A 166 -7.40 -5.20 10.32
N PHE A 167 -6.97 -6.41 10.67
CA PHE A 167 -6.87 -7.55 9.75
C PHE A 167 -8.28 -8.02 9.30
N LEU A 168 -8.58 -7.92 8.01
CA LEU A 168 -9.86 -8.35 7.43
C LEU A 168 -9.79 -9.73 6.78
N ALA A 169 -8.77 -9.98 5.96
CA ALA A 169 -8.57 -11.26 5.29
C ALA A 169 -7.10 -11.48 4.97
N LEU A 170 -6.57 -12.67 5.25
CA LEU A 170 -5.20 -13.03 4.91
C LEU A 170 -5.09 -13.43 3.43
N ARG A 171 -3.90 -13.27 2.85
CA ARG A 171 -3.62 -13.68 1.46
C ARG A 171 -4.00 -15.15 1.23
N GLY A 172 -4.96 -15.38 0.34
CA GLY A 172 -5.45 -16.71 -0.03
C GLY A 172 -6.54 -17.29 0.90
N GLN A 173 -7.03 -16.52 1.87
CA GLN A 173 -8.21 -16.86 2.66
C GLN A 173 -9.49 -16.70 1.80
N ILE A 174 -10.41 -17.65 1.94
CA ILE A 174 -11.73 -17.72 1.28
C ILE A 174 -12.78 -17.87 2.37
#